data_AF-A0A3S9SJA1-F1
#
_entry.id   AF-A0A3S9SJA1-F1
#
_cell.length_a   1.000
_cell.length_b   1.000
_cell.length_c   1.000
_cell.angle_alpha   90.00
_cell.angle_beta   90.00
_cell.angle_gamma   90.00
#
_symmetry.space_group_name_H-M   'P 1'
#
loop_
_entity.id
_entity.type
_entity.pdbx_description
1 polymer ?
#
loop_
_entity_poly.entity_id
_entity_poly.type
_entity_poly.pdbx_seq_one_letter_code
_entity_poly.pdbx_strand_id
1 'polypeptide(L)'
;MKPGKRGLARLIAAAQYSRDGIAAAYRNEAAFRQLVWLHAVLLPLACCFDFDTPVRMLLVGASLLSLIVELFNTAIEAVVDRISEELHPLSKIAKDAGSAAQLVALLLVGIFWLMAFNTL
;
A
#
# COMPACT_ATOMS: atom_id res chain seq x y z
N MET A 1 20.60 -5.95 10.68
CA MET A 1 21.61 -4.87 10.78
C MET A 1 22.80 -5.25 9.91
N LYS A 2 23.11 -4.51 8.84
CA LYS A 2 24.37 -4.69 8.09
C LYS A 2 25.08 -3.34 7.88
N PRO A 3 26.42 -3.31 7.99
CA PRO A 3 27.19 -2.09 8.26
C PRO A 3 27.60 -1.37 6.96
N GLY A 4 27.79 -0.05 7.06
CA GLY A 4 28.92 0.63 6.39
C GLY A 4 28.82 1.07 4.93
N LYS A 5 27.71 0.93 4.20
CA LYS A 5 27.63 1.51 2.83
C LYS A 5 27.47 3.04 2.89
N ARG A 6 28.45 3.80 2.36
CA ARG A 6 28.43 5.28 2.28
C ARG A 6 28.19 5.74 0.84
N GLY A 7 27.64 6.95 0.67
CA GLY A 7 27.43 7.57 -0.64
C GLY A 7 26.45 6.81 -1.55
N LEU A 8 26.73 6.79 -2.85
CA LEU A 8 25.89 6.19 -3.89
C LEU A 8 25.61 4.70 -3.66
N ALA A 9 26.56 3.96 -3.09
CA ALA A 9 26.39 2.55 -2.75
C ALA A 9 25.28 2.30 -1.72
N ARG A 10 24.97 3.29 -0.85
CA ARG A 10 23.83 3.22 0.09
C ARG A 10 22.50 3.41 -0.63
N LEU A 11 22.44 4.34 -1.59
CA LEU A 11 21.23 4.61 -2.37
C LEU A 11 20.86 3.41 -3.24
N ILE A 12 21.84 2.80 -3.92
CA ILE A 12 21.63 1.59 -4.72
C ILE A 12 21.13 0.44 -3.84
N ALA A 13 21.75 0.25 -2.66
CA ALA A 13 21.30 -0.79 -1.73
C ALA A 13 19.87 -0.52 -1.21
N ALA A 14 19.52 0.73 -0.90
CA ALA A 14 18.16 1.08 -0.48
C ALA A 14 17.15 0.80 -1.59
N ALA A 15 17.46 1.17 -2.84
CA ALA A 15 16.60 0.87 -3.99
C ALA A 15 16.42 -0.64 -4.22
N GLN A 16 17.48 -1.43 -4.00
CA GLN A 16 17.40 -2.89 -4.05
C GLN A 16 16.45 -3.44 -2.97
N TYR A 17 16.59 -2.99 -1.72
CA TYR A 17 15.69 -3.41 -0.63
C TYR A 17 14.24 -3.02 -0.89
N SER A 18 13.98 -1.82 -1.42
CA SER A 18 12.63 -1.39 -1.79
C SER A 18 12.04 -2.26 -2.90
N ARG A 19 12.82 -2.57 -3.94
CA ARG A 19 12.41 -3.47 -5.03
C ARG A 19 12.07 -4.87 -4.50
N ASP A 20 12.94 -5.42 -3.64
CA ASP A 20 12.74 -6.75 -3.07
C ASP A 20 11.49 -6.81 -2.19
N GLY A 21 11.23 -5.75 -1.41
CA GLY A 21 10.02 -5.62 -0.59
C GLY A 21 8.74 -5.59 -1.43
N ILE A 22 8.70 -4.76 -2.48
CA ILE A 22 7.54 -4.69 -3.40
C ILE A 22 7.34 -6.03 -4.11
N ALA A 23 8.42 -6.65 -4.59
CA ALA A 23 8.34 -7.94 -5.27
C ALA A 23 7.88 -9.07 -4.34
N ALA A 24 8.28 -9.05 -3.07
CA ALA A 24 7.80 -9.98 -2.06
C ALA A 24 6.31 -9.79 -1.78
N ALA A 25 5.86 -8.55 -1.53
CA ALA A 25 4.45 -8.25 -1.32
C ALA A 25 3.59 -8.69 -2.51
N TYR A 26 3.99 -8.39 -3.75
CA TYR A 26 3.24 -8.82 -4.93
C TYR A 26 3.19 -10.34 -5.12
N ARG A 27 4.27 -11.06 -4.83
CA ARG A 27 4.28 -12.52 -5.01
C ARG A 27 3.53 -13.26 -3.90
N ASN A 28 3.65 -12.80 -2.67
CA ASN A 28 3.14 -13.52 -1.51
C ASN A 28 1.72 -13.08 -1.15
N GLU A 29 1.39 -11.79 -1.29
CA GLU A 29 0.10 -11.26 -0.85
C GLU A 29 -0.91 -11.11 -1.99
N ALA A 30 -1.98 -11.88 -1.91
CA ALA A 30 -3.09 -11.78 -2.87
C ALA A 30 -3.79 -10.41 -2.80
N ALA A 31 -3.97 -9.85 -1.60
CA ALA A 31 -4.58 -8.55 -1.39
C ALA A 31 -3.75 -7.42 -2.02
N PHE A 32 -2.41 -7.41 -1.84
CA PHE A 32 -1.54 -6.47 -2.54
C PHE A 32 -1.65 -6.57 -4.06
N ARG A 33 -1.70 -7.78 -4.64
CA ARG A 33 -1.94 -7.93 -6.09
C ARG A 33 -3.26 -7.32 -6.52
N GLN A 34 -4.34 -7.59 -5.80
CA GLN A 34 -5.67 -7.05 -6.11
C GLN A 34 -5.67 -5.53 -6.13
N LEU A 35 -5.00 -4.88 -5.17
CA LEU A 35 -4.83 -3.42 -5.15
C LEU A 35 -4.01 -2.90 -6.32
N VAL A 36 -2.94 -3.60 -6.69
CA VAL A 36 -2.15 -3.22 -7.88
C VAL A 36 -3.01 -3.26 -9.13
N TRP A 37 -3.83 -4.31 -9.32
CA TRP A 37 -4.75 -4.38 -10.46
C TRP A 37 -5.84 -3.32 -10.42
N LEU A 38 -6.41 -3.06 -9.24
CA LEU A 38 -7.39 -1.99 -9.03
C LEU A 38 -6.80 -0.65 -9.47
N HIS A 39 -5.61 -0.29 -8.98
CA HIS A 39 -4.99 0.99 -9.28
C HIS A 39 -4.40 1.07 -10.69
N ALA A 40 -4.05 -0.06 -11.30
CA ALA A 40 -3.70 -0.12 -12.71
C ALA A 40 -4.88 0.29 -13.62
N VAL A 41 -6.13 0.19 -13.12
CA VAL A 41 -7.33 0.69 -13.82
C VAL A 41 -7.67 2.11 -13.38
N LEU A 42 -7.69 2.40 -12.07
CA LEU A 42 -8.10 3.70 -11.55
C LEU A 42 -7.15 4.84 -11.98
N LEU A 43 -5.83 4.62 -11.97
CA LEU A 43 -4.88 5.69 -12.31
C LEU A 43 -5.01 6.16 -13.77
N PRO A 44 -5.08 5.28 -14.78
CA PRO A 44 -5.41 5.71 -16.15
C PRO A 44 -6.75 6.43 -16.24
N LEU A 45 -7.79 5.94 -15.56
CA LEU A 45 -9.10 6.62 -15.56
C LEU A 45 -9.00 8.04 -15.01
N ALA A 46 -8.23 8.26 -13.94
CA ALA A 46 -8.04 9.58 -13.35
C ALA A 46 -7.31 10.54 -14.31
N CYS A 47 -6.51 10.02 -15.24
CA CYS A 47 -5.86 10.81 -16.28
C CYS A 47 -6.75 11.04 -17.52
N CYS A 48 -7.68 10.11 -17.81
CA CYS A 48 -8.58 10.19 -18.96
C CYS A 48 -9.79 11.09 -18.74
N PHE A 49 -10.28 11.20 -17.49
CA PHE A 49 -11.36 12.12 -17.14
C PHE A 49 -10.87 13.57 -17.05
N ASP A 50 -11.75 14.52 -17.33
CA ASP A 50 -11.47 15.96 -17.31
C ASP A 50 -11.54 16.57 -15.90
N PHE A 51 -10.93 15.90 -14.92
CA PHE A 51 -10.85 16.39 -13.55
C PHE A 51 -9.85 17.55 -13.44
N ASP A 52 -10.08 18.52 -12.57
CA ASP A 52 -9.05 19.52 -12.27
C ASP A 52 -7.79 18.89 -11.65
N THR A 53 -6.65 19.58 -11.77
CA THR A 53 -5.36 19.12 -11.23
C THR A 53 -5.42 18.74 -9.75
N PRO A 54 -6.04 19.52 -8.84
CA PRO A 54 -6.14 19.14 -7.43
C PRO A 54 -6.92 17.84 -7.21
N VAL A 55 -7.99 17.60 -7.96
CA VAL A 55 -8.78 16.36 -7.89
C VAL A 55 -7.93 15.17 -8.35
N ARG A 56 -7.21 15.30 -9.47
CA ARG A 56 -6.28 14.25 -9.95
C ARG A 56 -5.20 13.94 -8.90
N MET A 57 -4.61 14.95 -8.29
CA MET A 57 -3.60 14.78 -7.24
C MET A 57 -4.15 14.01 -6.02
N LEU A 58 -5.39 14.28 -5.62
CA LEU A 58 -6.06 13.56 -4.52
C LEU A 58 -6.34 12.10 -4.88
N LEU A 59 -6.81 11.82 -6.10
CA LEU A 59 -7.07 10.45 -6.56
C LEU A 59 -5.78 9.61 -6.64
N VAL A 60 -4.71 10.18 -7.18
CA VAL A 60 -3.39 9.54 -7.22
C VAL A 60 -2.86 9.34 -5.79
N GLY A 61 -2.97 10.37 -4.94
CA GLY A 61 -2.53 10.32 -3.55
C GLY A 61 -3.24 9.23 -2.74
N ALA A 62 -4.57 9.14 -2.83
CA ALA A 62 -5.35 8.11 -2.15
C ALA A 62 -5.01 6.69 -2.66
N SER A 63 -4.80 6.54 -3.97
CA SER A 63 -4.40 5.27 -4.57
C SER A 63 -3.06 4.79 -4.01
N LEU A 64 -2.05 5.67 -4.00
CA LEU A 64 -0.73 5.36 -3.44
C LEU A 64 -0.78 5.13 -1.93
N LEU A 65 -1.58 5.90 -1.18
CA LEU A 65 -1.77 5.70 0.25
C LEU A 65 -2.30 4.29 0.55
N SER A 66 -3.30 3.80 -0.21
CA SER A 66 -3.82 2.45 0.01
C SER A 66 -2.81 1.34 -0.27
N LEU A 67 -1.88 1.53 -1.22
CA LEU A 67 -0.77 0.60 -1.45
C LEU A 67 0.26 0.64 -0.31
N ILE A 68 0.53 1.83 0.24
CA ILE A 68 1.43 2.00 1.39
C ILE A 68 0.84 1.31 2.63
N VAL A 69 -0.46 1.48 2.89
CA VAL A 69 -1.14 0.85 4.02
C VAL A 69 -1.11 -0.67 3.89
N GLU A 70 -1.33 -1.21 2.70
CA GLU A 70 -1.23 -2.66 2.45
C GLU A 70 0.19 -3.20 2.69
N LEU A 71 1.23 -2.47 2.26
CA LEU A 71 2.62 -2.86 2.53
C LEU A 71 2.91 -2.89 4.04
N PHE A 72 2.33 -1.95 4.81
CA PHE A 72 2.43 -1.97 6.26
C PHE A 72 1.62 -3.13 6.87
N ASN A 73 0.42 -3.42 6.38
CA ASN A 73 -0.36 -4.57 6.82
C ASN A 73 0.44 -5.88 6.61
N THR A 74 0.98 -6.07 5.41
CA THR A 74 1.84 -7.21 5.06
C THR A 74 3.06 -7.32 5.98
N ALA A 75 3.71 -6.18 6.29
CA ALA A 75 4.88 -6.17 7.16
C ALA A 75 4.51 -6.56 8.60
N ILE A 76 3.36 -6.11 9.11
CA ILE A 76 2.85 -6.49 10.43
C ILE A 76 2.52 -7.98 10.46
N GLU A 77 1.81 -8.49 9.47
CA GLU A 77 1.49 -9.91 9.35
C GLU A 77 2.76 -10.77 9.35
N ALA A 78 3.75 -10.43 8.52
CA ALA A 78 5.02 -11.15 8.47
C ALA A 78 5.79 -11.14 9.80
N VAL A 79 5.71 -10.04 10.57
CA VAL A 79 6.34 -9.97 11.90
C VAL A 79 5.57 -10.81 12.91
N VAL A 80 4.23 -10.72 12.92
CA VAL A 80 3.37 -11.45 13.86
C VAL A 80 3.49 -12.96 13.61
N ASP A 81 3.45 -13.40 12.35
CA ASP A 81 3.56 -14.80 11.94
C ASP A 81 4.92 -15.39 12.30
N ARG A 82 5.98 -14.58 12.26
CA ARG A 82 7.31 -15.02 12.67
C ARG A 82 7.46 -15.18 14.19
N ILE A 83 6.72 -14.41 14.99
CA ILE A 83 6.89 -14.37 16.45
C ILE A 83 6.12 -15.49 17.15
N SER A 84 4.91 -15.83 16.68
CA SER A 84 4.04 -16.78 17.36
C SER A 84 3.19 -17.58 16.38
N GLU A 85 3.35 -18.90 16.38
CA GLU A 85 2.42 -19.81 15.71
C GLU A 85 1.18 -20.12 16.56
N GLU A 86 1.22 -19.84 17.87
CA GLU A 86 0.06 -19.93 18.75
C GLU A 86 -0.86 -18.71 18.60
N LEU A 87 -2.17 -18.95 18.64
CA LEU A 87 -3.21 -17.91 18.60
C LEU A 87 -3.17 -17.05 19.88
N HIS A 88 -2.31 -16.03 19.91
CA HIS A 88 -2.24 -15.06 20.99
C HIS A 88 -3.25 -13.92 20.76
N PRO A 89 -4.03 -13.49 21.78
CA PRO A 89 -5.02 -12.41 21.63
C PRO A 89 -4.43 -11.10 21.07
N LEU A 90 -3.21 -10.74 21.48
CA LEU A 90 -2.52 -9.55 20.96
C LEU A 90 -2.11 -9.68 19.48
N SER A 91 -1.72 -10.88 19.04
CA SER A 91 -1.40 -11.14 17.63
C SER A 91 -2.62 -10.94 16.74
N LYS A 92 -3.79 -11.38 17.22
CA LYS A 92 -5.06 -11.13 16.55
C LYS A 92 -5.36 -9.63 16.44
N ILE A 93 -5.24 -8.89 17.54
CA ILE A 93 -5.46 -7.43 17.54
C ILE A 93 -4.54 -6.71 16.54
N ALA A 94 -3.25 -7.10 16.47
CA ALA A 94 -2.31 -6.50 15.54
C ALA A 94 -2.72 -6.70 14.07
N LYS A 95 -3.12 -7.92 13.70
CA LYS A 95 -3.60 -8.24 12.35
C LYS A 95 -4.93 -7.56 12.03
N ASP A 96 -5.88 -7.60 12.96
CA ASP A 96 -7.20 -6.98 12.80
C ASP A 96 -7.06 -5.45 12.61
N ALA A 97 -6.15 -4.80 13.35
CA ALA A 97 -5.87 -3.39 13.20
C ALA A 97 -5.24 -3.04 11.83
N GLY A 98 -4.32 -3.85 11.33
CA GLY A 98 -3.74 -3.69 10.01
C GLY A 98 -4.79 -3.83 8.89
N SER A 99 -5.63 -4.86 8.97
CA SER A 99 -6.76 -5.06 8.06
C SER A 99 -7.78 -3.92 8.12
N ALA A 100 -8.08 -3.41 9.32
CA ALA A 100 -8.98 -2.26 9.49
C ALA A 100 -8.39 -0.98 8.87
N ALA A 101 -7.08 -0.73 9.02
CA ALA A 101 -6.42 0.38 8.38
C ALA A 101 -6.53 0.29 6.84
N GLN A 102 -6.36 -0.92 6.29
CA GLN A 102 -6.51 -1.16 4.86
C GLN A 102 -7.93 -0.89 4.36
N LEU A 103 -8.95 -1.33 5.11
CA LEU A 103 -10.34 -1.03 4.81
C LEU A 103 -10.60 0.48 4.77
N VAL A 104 -10.09 1.22 5.76
CA VAL A 104 -10.24 2.68 5.83
C VAL A 104 -9.56 3.37 4.63
N ALA A 105 -8.38 2.90 4.23
CA ALA A 105 -7.69 3.42 3.04
C ALA A 105 -8.48 3.17 1.74
N LEU A 106 -9.09 1.99 1.59
CA LEU A 106 -9.97 1.68 0.46
C LEU A 106 -11.27 2.51 0.46
N LEU A 107 -11.86 2.74 1.63
CA LEU A 107 -13.01 3.64 1.75
C LEU A 107 -12.64 5.06 1.33
N LEU A 108 -11.47 5.55 1.72
CA LEU A 108 -10.97 6.85 1.29
C LEU A 108 -10.86 6.94 -0.24
N VAL A 109 -10.29 5.90 -0.89
CA VAL A 109 -10.24 5.81 -2.36
C VAL A 109 -11.65 5.90 -2.95
N GLY A 110 -12.60 5.10 -2.45
CA GLY A 110 -13.98 5.10 -2.95
C GLY A 110 -14.68 6.45 -2.77
N ILE A 111 -14.53 7.09 -1.60
CA ILE A 111 -15.11 8.40 -1.32
C ILE A 111 -14.52 9.46 -2.26
N PHE A 112 -13.20 9.48 -2.46
CA PHE A 112 -12.58 10.48 -3.34
C PHE A 112 -13.01 10.30 -4.79
N TRP A 113 -13.13 9.05 -5.27
CA TRP A 113 -13.68 8.78 -6.60
C TRP A 113 -15.13 9.24 -6.74
N LEU A 114 -15.99 8.94 -5.75
CA LEU A 114 -17.38 9.40 -5.73
C LEU A 114 -17.46 10.93 -5.76
N MET A 115 -16.64 11.60 -4.96
CA MET A 115 -16.59 13.07 -4.92
C MET A 115 -16.06 13.66 -6.23
N ALA A 116 -15.04 13.04 -6.84
CA ALA A 116 -14.49 13.48 -8.12
C ALA A 116 -15.54 13.42 -9.23
N PHE A 117 -16.40 12.39 -9.27
CA PHE A 117 -17.50 12.34 -10.25
C PHE A 117 -18.48 13.52 -10.13
N ASN A 118 -18.66 14.10 -8.95
CA ASN A 118 -19.49 15.30 -8.77
C ASN A 118 -18.81 16.60 -9.25
N THR A 119 -17.52 16.54 -9.60
CA THR A 119 -16.74 17.66 -10.13
C THR A 119 -16.62 17.66 -11.65
N LEU A 120 -17.16 16.63 -12.32
CA LEU A 120 -17.26 16.55 -13.79
C LEU A 120 -18.48 17.30 -14.34
#